data_AF-A0A453D6P6-F1
#
_entry.id   AF-A0A453D6P6-F1
#
_cell.length_a   1.000
_cell.length_b   1.000
_cell.length_c   1.000
_cell.angle_alpha   90.00
_cell.angle_beta   90.00
_cell.angle_gamma   90.00
#
_symmetry.space_group_name_H-M   'P 1'
#
loop_
_entity.id
_entity.type
_entity.pdbx_description
1 polymer ?
#
loop_
_entity_poly.entity_id
_entity_poly.type
_entity_poly.pdbx_seq_one_letter_code
_entity_poly.pdbx_strand_id
1 'polypeptide(L)'
;ANLKGAFLTAVLLIIISMTVTMYLAGEKQLDKADVQAASGRGCLSAFGDLFKSLKNLPPSMFKVLAVTAITWLAWFPFFQYDTDWMGREIYHGVPQGPKASVYDAGVREGAIGLLLSSITLGATSFLIPKLCRKLTSKVVWSISNFMVFGIMTAMVVVGLISTKGYNAALTANLTGPDPKLKAIALTLFALIGIPQAVSPHAPWLLLLI
;
A
#
# COMPACT_ATOMS: atom_id res chain seq x y z
N ALA A 1 -18.55 12.91 12.49
CA ALA A 1 -18.81 12.12 11.27
C ALA A 1 -19.61 10.88 11.65
N ASN A 2 -20.73 10.60 10.96
CA ASN A 2 -21.67 9.56 11.37
C ASN A 2 -21.24 8.21 10.80
N LEU A 3 -20.48 7.44 11.60
CA LEU A 3 -19.82 6.19 11.21
C LEU A 3 -20.80 5.19 10.55
N LYS A 4 -22.03 5.11 11.08
CA LYS A 4 -23.11 4.27 10.55
C LYS A 4 -23.52 4.66 9.11
N GLY A 5 -23.49 5.95 8.78
CA GLY A 5 -23.80 6.45 7.45
C GLY A 5 -22.72 6.09 6.43
N ALA A 6 -21.44 6.22 6.79
CA ALA A 6 -20.33 5.86 5.91
C ALA A 6 -20.35 4.36 5.54
N PHE A 7 -20.65 3.49 6.51
CA PHE A 7 -20.80 2.06 6.25
C PHE A 7 -21.99 1.76 5.31
N LEU A 8 -23.14 2.42 5.51
CA LEU A 8 -24.29 2.24 4.62
C LEU A 8 -24.01 2.73 3.19
N THR A 9 -23.34 3.88 3.04
CA THR A 9 -22.93 4.40 1.73
C THR A 9 -21.97 3.44 1.03
N ALA A 10 -21.00 2.87 1.74
CA ALA A 10 -20.09 1.88 1.18
C ALA A 10 -20.82 0.62 0.72
N VAL A 11 -21.75 0.09 1.54
CA VAL A 11 -22.55 -1.09 1.18
C VAL A 11 -23.39 -0.84 -0.08
N LEU A 12 -24.04 0.31 -0.18
CA LEU A 12 -24.83 0.66 -1.38
C LEU A 12 -23.96 0.77 -2.62
N LEU A 13 -22.80 1.43 -2.54
CA LEU A 13 -21.85 1.53 -3.65
C LEU A 13 -21.31 0.16 -4.09
N ILE A 14 -21.02 -0.74 -3.14
CA ILE A 14 -20.59 -2.09 -3.44
C ILE A 14 -21.69 -2.86 -4.16
N ILE A 15 -22.93 -2.83 -3.65
CA ILE A 15 -24.07 -3.53 -4.28
C ILE A 15 -24.25 -3.02 -5.71
N ILE A 16 -24.28 -1.71 -5.92
CA ILE A 16 -24.43 -1.12 -7.26
C ILE A 16 -23.30 -1.56 -8.18
N SER A 17 -22.04 -1.47 -7.73
CA SER A 17 -20.87 -1.90 -8.52
C SER A 17 -20.94 -3.38 -8.87
N MET A 18 -21.39 -4.22 -7.95
CA MET A 18 -21.48 -5.67 -8.11
C MET A 18 -22.60 -6.03 -9.08
N THR A 19 -23.77 -5.38 -8.95
CA THR A 19 -24.88 -5.50 -9.88
C THR A 19 -24.48 -5.08 -11.29
N VAL A 20 -23.80 -3.93 -11.44
CA VAL A 20 -23.27 -3.47 -12.73
C VAL A 20 -22.27 -4.46 -13.31
N THR A 21 -21.39 -5.03 -12.47
CA THR A 21 -20.44 -6.06 -12.91
C THR A 21 -21.17 -7.30 -13.40
N MET A 22 -22.20 -7.78 -12.71
CA MET A 22 -22.98 -8.93 -13.15
C MET A 22 -23.79 -8.67 -14.42
N TYR A 23 -24.23 -7.43 -14.67
CA TYR A 23 -24.93 -7.08 -15.90
C TYR A 23 -24.01 -6.86 -17.10
N LEU A 24 -22.80 -6.32 -16.88
CA LEU A 24 -21.84 -6.01 -17.95
C LEU A 24 -20.87 -7.16 -18.25
N ALA A 25 -20.56 -7.98 -17.24
CA ALA A 25 -19.76 -9.18 -17.43
C ALA A 25 -20.64 -10.25 -18.09
N GLY A 26 -20.76 -10.17 -19.42
CA GLY A 26 -21.25 -11.28 -20.20
C GLY A 26 -20.33 -12.47 -19.97
N GLU A 27 -20.80 -13.46 -19.19
CA GLU A 27 -20.03 -14.66 -18.95
C GLU A 27 -19.89 -15.47 -20.25
N LYS A 28 -18.66 -15.81 -20.60
CA LYS A 28 -18.37 -16.83 -21.59
C LYS A 28 -18.78 -18.17 -20.97
N GLN A 29 -19.85 -18.80 -21.48
CA GLN A 29 -20.31 -20.09 -20.97
C GLN A 29 -19.14 -21.08 -20.93
N LEU A 30 -18.76 -21.51 -19.72
CA LEU A 30 -17.86 -22.66 -19.56
C LEU A 30 -18.59 -23.91 -20.04
N ASP A 31 -17.87 -24.75 -20.77
CA ASP A 31 -18.40 -25.98 -21.34
C ASP A 31 -18.98 -26.88 -20.24
N LYS A 32 -20.10 -27.55 -20.54
CA LYS A 32 -20.86 -28.33 -19.54
C LYS A 32 -20.01 -29.45 -18.91
N ALA A 33 -18.95 -29.91 -19.59
CA ALA A 33 -18.00 -30.88 -19.05
C ALA A 33 -17.21 -30.35 -17.83
N ASP A 34 -16.85 -29.05 -17.82
CA ASP A 34 -16.08 -28.43 -16.73
C ASP A 34 -16.96 -28.11 -15.50
N VAL A 35 -18.24 -27.76 -15.74
CA VAL A 35 -19.23 -27.48 -14.69
C VAL A 35 -19.56 -28.75 -13.89
N GLN A 36 -19.59 -29.91 -14.55
CA GLN A 36 -19.87 -31.18 -13.88
C GLN A 36 -18.68 -31.68 -13.04
N ALA A 37 -17.45 -31.30 -13.41
CA ALA A 37 -16.25 -31.55 -12.60
C ALA A 37 -16.13 -30.62 -11.38
N ALA A 38 -16.64 -29.39 -11.48
CA ALA A 38 -16.60 -28.37 -10.43
C ALA A 38 -17.77 -28.47 -9.43
N SER A 39 -18.95 -28.91 -9.84
CA SER A 39 -20.16 -28.97 -8.98
C SER A 39 -20.08 -30.02 -7.85
N GLY A 40 -19.20 -31.02 -7.95
CA GLY A 40 -18.91 -31.98 -6.88
C GLY A 40 -17.78 -31.56 -5.92
N ARG A 41 -17.23 -30.35 -6.11
CA ARG A 41 -15.92 -29.96 -5.62
C ARG A 41 -16.04 -28.74 -4.70
N GLY A 42 -16.18 -28.99 -3.40
CA GLY A 42 -16.30 -27.93 -2.38
C GLY A 42 -15.06 -27.02 -2.29
N CYS A 43 -15.09 -26.02 -1.38
CA CYS A 43 -14.03 -25.02 -1.18
C CYS A 43 -12.59 -25.60 -1.13
N LEU A 44 -12.41 -26.77 -0.51
CA LEU A 44 -11.12 -27.49 -0.47
C LEU A 44 -10.55 -27.84 -1.84
N SER A 45 -11.40 -28.12 -2.81
CA SER A 45 -10.99 -28.42 -4.17
C SER A 45 -10.66 -27.17 -4.97
N ALA A 46 -11.30 -26.03 -4.67
CA ALA A 46 -10.91 -24.74 -5.24
C ALA A 46 -9.48 -24.38 -4.80
N PHE A 47 -9.14 -24.59 -3.52
CA PHE A 47 -7.76 -24.48 -3.04
C PHE A 47 -6.83 -25.52 -3.70
N GLY A 48 -7.28 -26.77 -3.87
CA GLY A 48 -6.52 -27.82 -4.55
C GLY A 48 -6.23 -27.50 -6.01
N ASP A 49 -7.21 -26.97 -6.75
CA ASP A 49 -7.09 -26.56 -8.14
C ASP A 49 -6.28 -25.27 -8.27
N LEU A 50 -6.35 -24.35 -7.30
CA LEU A 50 -5.44 -23.21 -7.20
C LEU A 50 -4.00 -23.67 -7.00
N PHE A 51 -3.75 -24.61 -6.08
CA PHE A 51 -2.42 -25.14 -5.78
C PHE A 51 -1.86 -25.93 -6.95
N LYS A 52 -2.70 -26.69 -7.65
CA LYS A 52 -2.36 -27.41 -8.87
C LYS A 52 -2.05 -26.46 -10.02
N SER A 53 -2.83 -25.39 -10.17
CA SER A 53 -2.56 -24.31 -11.13
C SER A 53 -1.25 -23.61 -10.80
N LEU A 54 -0.99 -23.30 -9.52
CA LEU A 54 0.26 -22.70 -9.06
C LEU A 54 1.48 -23.56 -9.40
N LYS A 55 1.33 -24.89 -9.28
CA LYS A 55 2.38 -25.88 -9.56
C LYS A 55 2.60 -26.12 -11.06
N ASN A 56 1.56 -25.89 -11.88
CA ASN A 56 1.62 -26.00 -13.34
C ASN A 56 2.06 -24.70 -14.04
N LEU A 57 2.36 -23.64 -13.29
CA LEU A 57 2.85 -22.39 -13.85
C LEU A 57 4.27 -22.54 -14.41
N PRO A 58 4.60 -21.81 -15.51
CA PRO A 58 5.96 -21.77 -16.03
C PRO A 58 6.97 -21.33 -14.95
N PRO A 59 8.20 -21.87 -14.91
CA PRO A 59 9.19 -21.56 -13.88
C PRO A 59 9.48 -20.05 -13.72
N SER A 60 9.38 -19.28 -14.81
CA SER A 60 9.56 -17.83 -14.81
C SER A 60 8.47 -17.09 -14.02
N MET A 61 7.22 -17.58 -14.05
CA MET A 61 6.08 -16.94 -13.39
C MET A 61 6.08 -17.19 -11.88
N PHE A 62 6.58 -18.35 -11.44
CA PHE A 62 6.79 -18.65 -10.02
C PHE A 62 7.81 -17.70 -9.37
N LYS A 63 8.90 -17.36 -10.08
CA LYS A 63 9.90 -16.39 -9.61
C LYS A 63 9.28 -15.01 -9.40
N VAL A 64 8.44 -14.56 -10.33
CA VAL A 64 7.76 -13.26 -10.23
C VAL A 64 6.76 -13.24 -9.08
N LEU A 65 6.01 -14.32 -8.89
CA LEU A 65 5.09 -14.47 -7.74
C LEU A 65 5.86 -14.42 -6.41
N ALA A 66 6.97 -15.15 -6.29
CA ALA A 66 7.79 -15.16 -5.09
C ALA A 66 8.39 -13.77 -4.79
N VAL A 67 8.93 -13.08 -5.81
CA VAL A 67 9.42 -11.70 -5.67
C VAL A 67 8.30 -10.75 -5.23
N THR A 68 7.10 -10.89 -5.80
CA THR A 68 5.93 -10.09 -5.44
C THR A 68 5.50 -10.35 -4.00
N ALA A 69 5.46 -11.62 -3.57
CA ALA A 69 5.13 -11.98 -2.20
C ALA A 69 6.14 -11.43 -1.19
N ILE A 70 7.44 -11.56 -1.46
CA ILE A 70 8.50 -11.00 -0.61
C ILE A 70 8.39 -9.46 -0.56
N THR A 71 8.10 -8.82 -1.69
CA THR A 71 7.91 -7.36 -1.75
C THR A 71 6.73 -6.94 -0.88
N TRP A 72 5.59 -7.62 -0.97
CA TRP A 72 4.43 -7.35 -0.12
C TRP A 72 4.72 -7.59 1.36
N LEU A 73 5.47 -8.63 1.71
CA LEU A 73 5.91 -8.86 3.09
C LEU A 73 6.83 -7.72 3.59
N ALA A 74 7.65 -7.13 2.74
CA ALA A 74 8.49 -5.98 3.11
C ALA A 74 7.65 -4.70 3.32
N TRP A 75 6.57 -4.51 2.56
CA TRP A 75 5.65 -3.38 2.71
C TRP A 75 4.72 -3.50 3.90
N PHE A 76 4.43 -4.72 4.36
CA PHE A 76 3.47 -4.95 5.43
C PHE A 76 3.82 -4.21 6.75
N PRO A 77 5.05 -4.31 7.29
CA PRO A 77 5.43 -3.54 8.47
C PRO A 77 5.35 -2.03 8.23
N PHE A 78 5.71 -1.57 7.02
CA PHE A 78 5.63 -0.15 6.70
C PHE A 78 4.20 0.37 6.80
N PHE A 79 3.23 -0.30 6.16
CA PHE A 79 1.83 0.10 6.22
C PHE A 79 1.23 0.07 7.63
N GLN A 80 1.75 -0.78 8.50
CA GLN A 80 1.23 -0.91 9.86
C GLN A 80 1.89 0.07 10.83
N TYR A 81 3.18 0.39 10.63
CA TYR A 81 3.96 1.20 11.57
C TYR A 81 4.25 2.62 11.09
N ASP A 82 3.83 3.02 9.89
CA ASP A 82 4.05 4.36 9.35
C ASP A 82 3.44 5.48 10.23
N THR A 83 2.19 5.33 10.63
CA THR A 83 1.45 6.27 11.46
C THR A 83 1.94 6.24 12.90
N ASP A 84 2.34 5.05 13.38
CA ASP A 84 3.02 4.88 14.66
C ASP A 84 4.37 5.60 14.69
N TRP A 85 5.14 5.51 13.61
CA TRP A 85 6.41 6.21 13.43
C TRP A 85 6.19 7.73 13.46
N MET A 86 5.16 8.24 12.77
CA MET A 86 4.80 9.66 12.85
C MET A 86 4.42 10.08 14.28
N GLY A 87 3.62 9.26 14.99
CA GLY A 87 3.20 9.53 16.36
C GLY A 87 4.33 9.51 17.40
N ARG A 88 5.27 8.56 17.26
CA ARG A 88 6.32 8.31 18.26
C ARG A 88 7.66 8.96 17.93
N GLU A 89 8.11 8.90 16.68
CA GLU A 89 9.44 9.40 16.30
C GLU A 89 9.42 10.88 15.91
N ILE A 90 8.34 11.37 15.29
CA ILE A 90 8.22 12.78 14.90
C ILE A 90 7.54 13.60 15.98
N TYR A 91 6.39 13.13 16.48
CA TYR A 91 5.62 13.85 17.49
C TYR A 91 6.05 13.55 18.94
N HIS A 92 6.93 12.56 19.16
CA HIS A 92 7.40 12.14 20.49
C HIS A 92 6.27 11.83 21.49
N GLY A 93 5.11 11.40 20.97
CA GLY A 93 3.97 10.98 21.76
C GLY A 93 4.16 9.57 22.31
N VAL A 94 3.46 9.25 23.40
CA VAL A 94 3.41 7.90 23.97
C VAL A 94 1.98 7.38 23.84
N PRO A 95 1.76 6.15 23.32
CA PRO A 95 0.41 5.62 23.08
C PRO A 95 -0.45 5.51 24.34
N GLN A 96 0.18 5.37 25.50
CA GLN A 96 -0.49 5.27 26.80
C GLN A 96 0.21 6.19 27.80
N GLY A 97 -0.55 7.09 28.43
CA GLY A 97 -0.05 8.00 29.46
C GLY A 97 -0.37 9.49 29.21
N PRO A 98 0.30 10.41 29.92
CA PRO A 98 0.01 11.85 29.88
C PRO A 98 0.22 12.51 28.51
N LYS A 99 0.98 11.87 27.61
CA LYS A 99 1.30 12.37 26.27
C LYS A 99 0.50 11.68 25.14
N ALA A 100 -0.61 11.02 25.48
CA ALA A 100 -1.47 10.34 24.49
C ALA A 100 -2.06 11.31 23.45
N SER A 101 -2.44 12.52 23.86
CA SER A 101 -2.99 13.54 22.94
C SER A 101 -2.00 13.99 21.86
N VAL A 102 -0.70 13.99 22.15
CA VAL A 102 0.37 14.32 21.21
C VAL A 102 0.61 13.18 20.23
N TYR A 103 0.53 11.94 20.72
CA TYR A 103 0.56 10.74 19.87
C TYR A 103 -0.63 10.72 18.91
N ASP A 104 -1.85 10.97 19.39
CA ASP A 104 -3.06 11.02 18.56
C ASP A 104 -2.98 12.13 17.49
N ALA A 105 -2.38 13.28 17.84
CA ALA A 105 -2.11 14.34 16.87
C ALA A 105 -1.12 13.89 15.79
N GLY A 106 -0.05 13.20 16.17
CA GLY A 106 0.92 12.65 15.22
C GLY A 106 0.33 11.55 14.33
N VAL A 107 -0.48 10.64 14.88
CA VAL A 107 -1.20 9.61 14.11
C VAL A 107 -2.16 10.23 13.11
N ARG A 108 -2.90 11.27 13.50
CA ARG A 108 -3.80 12.01 12.60
C ARG A 108 -3.05 12.64 11.43
N GLU A 109 -1.87 13.18 11.69
CA GLU A 109 -1.03 13.79 10.66
C GLU A 109 -0.35 12.73 9.78
N GLY A 110 0.01 11.58 10.34
CA GLY A 110 0.43 10.40 9.59
C GLY A 110 -0.66 9.94 8.62
N ALA A 111 -1.92 9.92 9.06
CA ALA A 111 -3.05 9.60 8.20
C ALA A 111 -3.22 10.61 7.05
N ILE A 112 -2.98 11.91 7.28
CA ILE A 112 -2.93 12.91 6.20
C ILE A 112 -1.79 12.60 5.23
N GLY A 113 -0.62 12.19 5.73
CA GLY A 113 0.48 11.69 4.90
C GLY A 113 0.03 10.55 3.99
N LEU A 114 -0.70 9.56 4.51
CA LEU A 114 -1.21 8.43 3.73
C LEU A 114 -2.29 8.82 2.71
N LEU A 115 -3.10 9.82 3.02
CA LEU A 115 -4.03 10.40 2.04
C LEU A 115 -3.26 11.03 0.87
N LEU A 116 -2.17 11.75 1.15
CA LEU A 116 -1.29 12.29 0.10
C LEU A 116 -0.61 11.17 -0.69
N SER A 117 -0.15 10.11 -0.02
CA SER A 117 0.37 8.92 -0.70
C SER A 117 -0.64 8.34 -1.68
N SER A 118 -1.91 8.28 -1.29
CA SER A 118 -3.00 7.76 -2.13
C SER A 118 -3.26 8.64 -3.37
N ILE A 119 -3.20 9.96 -3.22
CA ILE A 119 -3.31 10.90 -4.35
C ILE A 119 -2.14 10.72 -5.31
N THR A 120 -0.91 10.66 -4.79
CA THR A 120 0.29 10.47 -5.61
C THR A 120 0.30 9.10 -6.29
N LEU A 121 -0.15 8.04 -5.61
CA LEU A 121 -0.35 6.70 -6.16
C LEU A 121 -1.35 6.74 -7.33
N GLY A 122 -2.50 7.37 -7.13
CA GLY A 122 -3.52 7.54 -8.16
C GLY A 122 -2.99 8.31 -9.37
N ALA A 123 -2.32 9.44 -9.14
CA ALA A 123 -1.69 10.22 -10.20
C ALA A 123 -0.65 9.40 -10.97
N THR A 124 0.25 8.73 -10.25
CA THR A 124 1.31 7.88 -10.83
C THR A 124 0.71 6.75 -11.66
N SER A 125 -0.40 6.16 -11.24
CA SER A 125 -1.09 5.09 -11.97
C SER A 125 -1.51 5.52 -13.38
N PHE A 126 -1.98 6.76 -13.58
CA PHE A 126 -2.25 7.29 -14.92
C PHE A 126 -0.98 7.54 -15.75
N LEU A 127 0.17 7.73 -15.10
CA LEU A 127 1.46 7.94 -15.76
C LEU A 127 2.15 6.63 -16.14
N ILE A 128 1.86 5.50 -15.45
CA ILE A 128 2.51 4.19 -15.68
C ILE A 128 2.45 3.77 -17.16
N PRO A 129 1.30 3.79 -17.86
CA PRO A 129 1.25 3.40 -19.28
C PRO A 129 2.14 4.27 -20.18
N LYS A 130 2.22 5.57 -19.90
CA LYS A 130 3.08 6.50 -20.63
C LYS A 130 4.56 6.25 -20.32
N LEU A 131 4.89 5.95 -19.07
CA LEU A 131 6.24 5.61 -18.63
C LEU A 131 6.72 4.30 -19.25
N CYS A 132 5.90 3.24 -19.22
CA CYS A 132 6.24 1.94 -19.79
C CYS A 132 6.40 1.95 -21.31
N ARG A 133 5.76 2.92 -22.00
CA ARG A 133 5.96 3.12 -23.44
C ARG A 133 7.27 3.85 -23.76
N LYS A 134 7.77 4.68 -22.84
CA LYS A 134 9.05 5.41 -23.01
C LYS A 134 10.25 4.68 -22.39
N LEU A 135 10.04 3.91 -21.33
CA LEU A 135 11.04 3.19 -20.57
C LEU A 135 10.61 1.72 -20.48
N THR A 136 11.54 0.78 -20.67
CA THR A 136 11.25 -0.65 -20.55
C THR A 136 10.71 -1.00 -19.15
N SER A 137 9.74 -1.91 -19.07
CA SER A 137 9.15 -2.43 -17.82
C SER A 137 10.16 -2.75 -16.71
N LYS A 138 11.30 -3.35 -17.06
CA LYS A 138 12.39 -3.70 -16.12
C LYS A 138 13.03 -2.47 -15.46
N VAL A 139 13.17 -1.38 -16.21
CA VAL A 139 13.77 -0.12 -15.76
C VAL A 139 12.81 0.58 -14.81
N VAL A 140 11.53 0.67 -15.15
CA VAL A 140 10.50 1.28 -14.29
C VAL A 140 10.40 0.54 -12.95
N TRP A 141 10.41 -0.79 -12.99
CA TRP A 141 10.41 -1.62 -11.78
C TRP A 141 11.68 -1.44 -10.95
N SER A 142 12.86 -1.42 -11.57
CA SER A 142 14.13 -1.23 -10.83
C SER A 142 14.22 0.15 -10.19
N ILE A 143 13.87 1.22 -10.93
CA ILE A 143 13.84 2.60 -10.41
C ILE A 143 12.92 2.69 -9.19
N SER A 144 11.76 2.03 -9.24
CA SER A 144 10.81 2.01 -8.13
C SER A 144 11.41 1.38 -6.88
N ASN A 145 12.13 0.25 -7.00
CA ASN A 145 12.79 -0.39 -5.86
C ASN A 145 13.91 0.49 -5.26
N PHE A 146 14.73 1.13 -6.10
CA PHE A 146 15.74 2.09 -5.61
C PHE A 146 15.11 3.30 -4.93
N MET A 147 13.97 3.78 -5.44
CA MET A 147 13.22 4.87 -4.84
C MET A 147 12.67 4.49 -3.45
N VAL A 148 12.13 3.26 -3.29
CA VAL A 148 11.71 2.74 -1.98
C VAL A 148 12.89 2.71 -1.02
N PHE A 149 14.04 2.17 -1.44
CA PHE A 149 15.23 2.11 -0.61
C PHE A 149 15.68 3.51 -0.14
N GLY A 150 15.68 4.49 -1.05
CA GLY A 150 16.01 5.88 -0.72
C GLY A 150 15.03 6.51 0.27
N ILE A 151 13.72 6.33 0.06
CA ILE A 151 12.68 6.89 0.93
C ILE A 151 12.73 6.24 2.32
N MET A 152 12.88 4.92 2.40
CA MET A 152 13.00 4.20 3.68
C MET A 152 14.23 4.64 4.47
N THR A 153 15.37 4.79 3.77
CA THR A 153 16.59 5.31 4.39
C THR A 153 16.39 6.73 4.91
N ALA A 154 15.73 7.59 4.13
CA ALA A 154 15.40 8.95 4.55
C ALA A 154 14.47 8.98 5.76
N MET A 155 13.46 8.10 5.84
CA MET A 155 12.58 7.98 7.00
C MET A 155 13.36 7.60 8.26
N VAL A 156 14.27 6.62 8.17
CA VAL A 156 15.14 6.23 9.30
C VAL A 156 16.04 7.40 9.73
N VAL A 157 16.66 8.09 8.77
CA VAL A 157 17.54 9.24 9.07
C VAL A 157 16.75 10.37 9.74
N VAL A 158 15.56 10.69 9.25
CA VAL A 158 14.67 11.70 9.85
C VAL A 158 14.26 11.31 11.27
N GLY A 159 13.93 10.04 11.50
CA GLY A 159 13.63 9.51 12.83
C GLY A 159 14.80 9.63 13.82
N LEU A 160 16.01 9.32 13.35
CA LEU A 160 17.24 9.47 14.14
C LEU A 160 17.60 10.93 14.44
N ILE A 161 17.40 11.84 13.48
CA ILE A 161 17.63 13.29 13.67
C ILE A 161 16.61 13.83 14.67
N SER A 162 15.34 13.44 14.53
CA SER A 162 14.26 13.82 15.44
C SER A 162 14.58 13.42 16.88
N THR A 163 14.98 12.16 17.10
CA THR A 163 15.31 11.65 18.44
C THR A 163 16.59 12.24 19.03
N LYS A 164 17.63 12.51 18.22
CA LYS A 164 18.88 13.14 18.69
C LYS A 164 18.76 14.65 18.94
N GLY A 165 17.91 15.35 18.19
CA GLY A 165 17.67 16.79 18.34
C GLY A 165 16.65 17.15 19.43
N TYR A 166 15.97 16.16 20.01
CA TYR A 166 14.91 16.37 20.98
C TYR A 166 15.45 16.77 22.36
N ASN A 167 15.29 18.05 22.71
CA ASN A 167 15.50 18.55 24.07
C ASN A 167 14.15 18.65 24.80
N ALA A 168 13.83 17.65 25.63
CA ALA A 168 12.56 17.55 26.37
C ALA A 168 12.22 18.80 27.21
N ALA A 169 13.22 19.58 27.63
CA ALA A 169 13.05 20.80 28.41
C ALA A 169 12.59 22.02 27.59
N LEU A 170 12.85 22.05 26.27
CA LEU A 170 12.50 23.19 25.40
C LEU A 170 11.15 22.99 24.69
N THR A 171 10.81 21.74 24.35
CA THR A 171 9.56 21.37 23.69
C THR A 171 8.37 21.18 24.64
N ALA A 172 8.58 21.18 25.97
CA ALA A 172 7.49 21.13 26.94
C ALA A 172 6.52 22.33 26.86
N ASN A 173 6.99 23.47 26.33
CA ASN A 173 6.20 24.70 26.20
C ASN A 173 5.66 24.96 24.77
N LEU A 174 6.00 24.12 23.79
CA LEU A 174 5.54 24.26 22.41
C LEU A 174 4.74 23.00 22.04
N THR A 175 3.43 23.18 21.90
CA THR A 175 2.50 22.15 21.44
C THR A 175 2.78 21.78 19.98
N GLY A 176 3.76 20.91 19.73
CA GLY A 176 3.99 20.28 18.42
C GLY A 176 5.47 20.20 17.99
N PRO A 177 5.82 19.25 17.10
CA PRO A 177 7.16 19.17 16.51
C PRO A 177 7.44 20.34 15.56
N ASP A 178 8.72 20.56 15.25
CA ASP A 178 9.15 21.60 14.31
C ASP A 178 8.37 21.47 12.98
N PRO A 179 7.70 22.55 12.52
CA PRO A 179 6.98 22.55 11.25
C PRO A 179 7.79 22.03 10.06
N LYS A 180 9.12 22.22 10.07
CA LYS A 180 10.03 21.72 9.03
C LYS A 180 10.12 20.20 9.05
N LEU A 181 10.25 19.59 10.23
CA LEU A 181 10.35 18.14 10.40
C LEU A 181 9.04 17.46 9.98
N LYS A 182 7.91 18.04 10.36
CA LYS A 182 6.57 17.61 9.92
C LYS A 182 6.44 17.66 8.39
N ALA A 183 6.82 18.76 7.76
CA ALA A 183 6.75 18.91 6.31
C ALA A 183 7.62 17.88 5.57
N ILE A 184 8.82 17.60 6.08
CA ILE A 184 9.71 16.56 5.54
C ILE A 184 9.05 15.18 5.65
N ALA A 185 8.53 14.83 6.83
CA ALA A 185 7.85 13.56 7.05
C ALA A 185 6.63 13.38 6.12
N LEU A 186 5.78 14.40 5.98
CA LEU A 186 4.63 14.37 5.06
C LEU A 186 5.06 14.24 3.59
N THR A 187 6.16 14.86 3.20
CA THR A 187 6.70 14.76 1.85
C THR A 187 7.21 13.35 1.57
N LEU A 188 7.88 12.71 2.53
CA LEU A 188 8.32 11.32 2.41
C LEU A 188 7.13 10.36 2.25
N PHE A 189 6.05 10.59 3.01
CA PHE A 189 4.80 9.85 2.84
C PHE A 189 4.21 10.08 1.44
N ALA A 190 4.12 11.31 0.96
CA ALA A 190 3.60 11.59 -0.37
C ALA A 190 4.41 10.90 -1.49
N LEU A 191 5.75 10.91 -1.38
CA LEU A 191 6.64 10.30 -2.37
C LEU A 191 6.58 8.77 -2.38
N ILE A 192 6.28 8.13 -1.25
CA ILE A 192 6.18 6.68 -1.16
C ILE A 192 5.02 6.10 -1.98
N GLY A 193 4.02 6.92 -2.28
CA GLY A 193 2.92 6.56 -3.18
C GLY A 193 3.37 6.30 -4.62
N ILE A 194 4.50 6.86 -5.05
CA ILE A 194 5.03 6.67 -6.42
C ILE A 194 5.45 5.21 -6.64
N PRO A 195 6.38 4.63 -5.86
CA PRO A 195 6.79 3.25 -6.07
C PRO A 195 5.67 2.24 -5.77
N GLN A 196 4.75 2.56 -4.85
CA GLN A 196 3.60 1.70 -4.58
C GLN A 196 2.67 1.53 -5.78
N ALA A 197 2.61 2.50 -6.71
CA ALA A 197 1.78 2.37 -7.90
C ALA A 197 2.34 1.33 -8.88
N VAL A 198 3.66 1.14 -8.88
CA VAL A 198 4.37 0.26 -9.82
C VAL A 198 4.35 -1.20 -9.35
N SER A 199 4.35 -1.46 -8.03
CA SER A 199 4.41 -2.82 -7.47
C SER A 199 3.26 -3.76 -7.88
N PRO A 200 1.97 -3.34 -7.93
CA PRO A 200 0.87 -4.21 -8.35
C PRO A 200 0.94 -4.63 -9.82
N HIS A 201 1.60 -3.81 -10.64
CA HIS A 201 1.73 -4.04 -12.09
C HIS A 201 2.94 -4.91 -12.44
N ALA A 202 3.83 -5.21 -11.47
CA ALA A 202 5.05 -5.97 -11.71
C ALA A 202 4.82 -7.33 -12.40
N PRO A 203 3.79 -8.13 -12.06
CA PRO A 203 3.53 -9.39 -12.76
C PRO A 203 3.17 -9.18 -14.24
N TRP A 204 2.30 -8.22 -14.54
CA TRP A 204 1.87 -7.89 -15.90
C TRP A 204 3.00 -7.28 -16.74
N LEU A 205 3.82 -6.42 -16.12
CA LEU A 205 4.95 -5.75 -16.75
C LEU A 205 6.10 -6.70 -17.11
N LEU A 206 6.25 -7.79 -16.35
CA LEU A 206 7.28 -8.82 -16.59
C LEU A 206 6.80 -9.94 -17.52
N LEU A 207 5.48 -10.13 -17.68
CA LEU A 207 4.87 -11.09 -18.62
C LEU A 207 4.84 -10.59 -20.07
N LEU A 208 4.95 -9.27 -20.31
CA LEU A 208 5.05 -8.67 -21.64
C LEU A 208 6.47 -8.74 -22.26
N ILE A 209 7.34 -9.59 -21.69
CA ILE A 209 8.75 -9.79 -22.05
C ILE A 209 8.94 -11.26 -22.43
#